data_AF-A0A9J6N0Y5-F1
#
_entry.id   AF-A0A9J6N0Y5-F1
#
_cell.length_a   1.000
_cell.length_b   1.000
_cell.length_c   1.000
_cell.angle_alpha   90.00
_cell.angle_beta   90.00
_cell.angle_gamma   90.00
#
_symmetry.space_group_name_H-M   'P 1'
#
loop_
_entity.id
_entity.type
_entity.pdbx_description
1 polymer ?
#
loop_
_entity_poly.entity_id
_entity_poly.type
_entity_poly.pdbx_seq_one_letter_code
_entity_poly.pdbx_strand_id
1 'polypeptide(L)'
;EPNSRDEYFHAHLPFWRAVRLTFKNYLLGHTHVMTVHTLIILPATFIAFYFIVSKKLWRQERIFVFLFALNFLLSLWYAFWFYEGWLPLTKKFHFMDTFNFARYHFLRPMVIYASFALALKIITMQGINWAKTAQCLAVMQLLVLGFFNDEIIYRDKPTVKQFYAEELFTEIKDYIALPQEEYRVASIGIHPAIAQFNGFYTLDTYNNFYPLSYKHQFRKIIEKELAKNKTIQKYFDQWGGRCYIYTAQLGKRYMIKKDSKRHLKNLELNTAVFKEMGGRYIFSAIPIDNAAKNKLTLEKVFVTKTSAWKIYLYKTF
;
A
#
# COMPACT_ATOMS: atom_id res chain seq x y z
N GLU A 1 20.47 -15.62 -10.50
CA GLU A 1 19.29 -16.43 -10.14
C GLU A 1 18.03 -15.61 -10.36
N PRO A 2 16.89 -16.23 -10.73
CA PRO A 2 15.60 -15.53 -10.79
C PRO A 2 15.22 -14.95 -9.42
N ASN A 3 14.54 -13.81 -9.44
CA ASN A 3 14.10 -13.11 -8.24
C ASN A 3 12.57 -12.93 -8.24
N SER A 4 12.03 -12.50 -7.10
CA SER A 4 10.60 -12.31 -6.87
C SER A 4 9.90 -11.38 -7.87
N ARG A 5 10.63 -10.50 -8.57
CA ARG A 5 10.09 -9.59 -9.60
C ARG A 5 9.85 -10.29 -10.93
N ASP A 6 10.46 -11.44 -11.19
CA ASP A 6 10.24 -12.19 -12.44
C ASP A 6 8.81 -12.73 -12.57
N GLU A 7 8.10 -12.89 -11.45
CA GLU A 7 6.67 -13.26 -11.42
C GLU A 7 5.75 -12.07 -11.15
N TYR A 8 6.30 -10.85 -11.10
CA TYR A 8 5.46 -9.66 -10.94
C TYR A 8 4.60 -9.46 -12.19
N PHE A 9 3.30 -9.28 -11.98
CA PHE A 9 2.35 -9.13 -13.06
C PHE A 9 1.47 -7.90 -12.85
N HIS A 10 1.58 -6.93 -13.76
CA HIS A 10 0.89 -5.64 -13.65
C HIS A 10 -0.25 -5.45 -14.66
N ALA A 11 -0.21 -6.07 -15.84
CA ALA A 11 -1.18 -5.89 -16.91
C ALA A 11 -2.43 -6.79 -16.71
N HIS A 12 -3.39 -6.34 -15.88
CA HIS A 12 -4.52 -7.16 -15.40
C HIS A 12 -5.89 -6.47 -15.45
N LEU A 13 -5.96 -5.25 -15.99
CA LEU A 13 -7.20 -4.51 -16.15
C LEU A 13 -7.74 -4.66 -17.58
N PRO A 14 -9.00 -5.07 -17.75
CA PRO A 14 -9.70 -4.94 -19.02
C PRO A 14 -9.81 -3.48 -19.48
N PHE A 15 -9.96 -3.26 -20.77
CA PHE A 15 -10.01 -1.93 -21.41
C PHE A 15 -10.94 -0.94 -20.69
N TRP A 16 -12.20 -1.33 -20.47
CA TRP A 16 -13.20 -0.47 -19.80
C TRP A 16 -12.82 -0.11 -18.37
N ARG A 17 -12.10 -0.99 -17.66
CA ARG A 17 -11.61 -0.68 -16.30
C ARG A 17 -10.45 0.29 -16.35
N ALA A 18 -9.56 0.21 -17.34
CA ALA A 18 -8.50 1.20 -17.56
C ALA A 18 -9.07 2.58 -17.91
N VAL A 19 -10.08 2.64 -18.79
CA VAL A 19 -10.80 3.89 -19.10
C VAL A 19 -11.45 4.47 -17.85
N ARG A 20 -12.22 3.68 -17.10
CA ARG A 20 -12.83 4.13 -15.83
C ARG A 20 -11.79 4.62 -14.83
N LEU A 21 -10.66 3.92 -14.72
CA LEU A 21 -9.57 4.30 -13.82
C LEU A 21 -8.91 5.62 -14.24
N THR A 22 -8.81 5.90 -15.54
CA THR A 22 -8.31 7.17 -16.07
C THR A 22 -9.13 8.35 -15.53
N PHE A 23 -10.45 8.30 -15.64
CA PHE A 23 -11.33 9.35 -15.13
C PHE A 23 -11.35 9.40 -13.60
N LYS A 24 -11.39 8.23 -12.93
CA LYS A 24 -11.35 8.17 -11.46
C LYS A 24 -10.08 8.83 -10.92
N ASN A 25 -8.92 8.50 -11.48
CA ASN A 25 -7.63 9.06 -11.07
C ASN A 25 -7.52 10.54 -11.46
N TYR A 26 -8.10 10.96 -12.59
CA TYR A 26 -8.12 12.36 -13.00
C TYR A 26 -8.93 13.20 -12.01
N LEU A 27 -10.10 12.73 -11.58
CA LEU A 27 -11.01 13.48 -10.72
C LEU A 27 -10.67 13.40 -9.23
N LEU A 28 -10.26 12.22 -8.73
CA LEU A 28 -10.07 11.96 -7.30
C LEU A 28 -8.59 11.91 -6.88
N GLY A 29 -7.67 11.77 -7.83
CA GLY A 29 -6.26 11.57 -7.55
C GLY A 29 -5.93 10.14 -7.13
N HIS A 30 -4.70 9.96 -6.64
CA HIS A 30 -4.19 8.66 -6.18
C HIS A 30 -3.82 8.73 -4.70
N THR A 31 -4.18 7.71 -3.93
CA THR A 31 -3.83 7.58 -2.50
C THR A 31 -2.34 7.64 -2.18
N HIS A 32 -1.44 7.24 -3.08
CA HIS A 32 0.01 7.32 -2.85
C HIS A 32 0.56 8.73 -3.04
N VAL A 33 -0.22 9.60 -3.69
CA VAL A 33 0.17 10.96 -4.05
C VAL A 33 -1.09 11.82 -3.98
N MET A 34 -1.60 11.98 -2.75
CA MET A 34 -2.88 12.62 -2.53
C MET A 34 -2.78 14.10 -2.91
N THR A 35 -3.53 14.51 -3.93
CA THR A 35 -3.46 15.86 -4.50
C THR A 35 -4.50 16.82 -3.93
N VAL A 36 -5.55 16.31 -3.28
CA VAL A 36 -6.63 17.10 -2.64
C VAL A 36 -7.16 18.22 -3.57
N HIS A 37 -7.35 17.88 -4.84
CA HIS A 37 -7.63 18.86 -5.90
C HIS A 37 -9.10 18.87 -6.34
N THR A 38 -9.86 17.84 -5.97
CA THR A 38 -11.21 17.59 -6.49
C THR A 38 -12.20 18.72 -6.19
N LEU A 39 -12.17 19.27 -4.96
CA LEU A 39 -13.21 20.19 -4.50
C LEU A 39 -13.03 21.63 -5.00
N ILE A 40 -11.79 22.12 -5.09
CA ILE A 40 -11.52 23.54 -5.39
C ILE A 40 -10.70 23.70 -6.67
N ILE A 41 -9.56 23.01 -6.77
CA ILE A 41 -8.65 23.15 -7.91
C ILE A 41 -9.32 22.71 -9.21
N LEU A 42 -10.04 21.58 -9.20
CA LEU A 42 -10.66 21.02 -10.39
C LEU A 42 -11.77 21.95 -10.95
N PRO A 43 -12.74 22.45 -10.16
CA PRO A 43 -13.67 23.48 -10.63
C PRO A 43 -12.98 24.75 -11.14
N ALA A 44 -11.97 25.26 -10.40
CA ALA A 44 -11.22 26.44 -10.82
C ALA A 44 -10.52 26.23 -12.18
N THR A 45 -9.98 25.04 -12.40
CA THR A 45 -9.34 24.64 -13.67
C THR A 45 -10.36 24.64 -14.81
N PHE A 46 -11.56 24.10 -14.61
CA PHE A 46 -12.61 24.13 -15.64
C PHE A 46 -13.16 25.53 -15.92
N ILE A 47 -13.30 26.38 -14.89
CA ILE A 47 -13.68 27.80 -15.05
C ILE A 47 -12.62 28.54 -15.90
N ALA A 48 -11.33 28.36 -15.59
CA ALA A 48 -10.26 28.95 -16.37
C ALA A 48 -10.25 28.44 -17.82
N PHE A 49 -10.47 27.14 -18.02
CA PHE A 49 -10.57 26.55 -19.36
C PHE A 49 -11.77 27.12 -20.14
N TYR A 50 -12.93 27.32 -19.49
CA TYR A 50 -14.08 27.98 -20.09
C TYR A 50 -13.75 29.39 -20.59
N PHE A 51 -12.99 30.18 -19.83
CA PHE A 51 -12.54 31.52 -20.28
C PHE A 51 -11.58 31.45 -21.47
N ILE A 52 -10.68 30.46 -21.49
CA ILE A 52 -9.80 30.24 -22.64
C ILE A 52 -10.60 29.94 -23.90
N VAL A 53 -11.58 29.06 -23.82
CA VAL A 53 -12.43 28.67 -24.95
C VAL A 53 -13.28 29.85 -25.42
N SER A 54 -14.03 30.47 -24.51
CA SER A 54 -14.98 31.56 -24.83
C SER A 54 -14.30 32.81 -25.38
N LYS A 55 -13.12 33.17 -24.85
CA LYS A 55 -12.35 34.35 -25.28
C LYS A 55 -11.22 34.02 -26.27
N LYS A 56 -11.13 32.77 -26.75
CA LYS A 56 -10.14 32.29 -27.72
C LYS A 56 -8.67 32.53 -27.29
N LEU A 57 -8.36 32.40 -26.00
CA LEU A 57 -7.04 32.71 -25.41
C LEU A 57 -5.99 31.60 -25.56
N TRP A 58 -6.20 30.62 -26.45
CA TRP A 58 -5.38 29.41 -26.59
C TRP A 58 -3.89 29.67 -26.74
N ARG A 59 -3.50 30.69 -27.53
CA ARG A 59 -2.10 31.04 -27.77
C ARG A 59 -1.47 31.75 -26.57
N GLN A 60 -2.23 32.60 -25.89
CA GLN A 60 -1.77 33.37 -24.74
C GLN A 60 -1.55 32.47 -23.53
N GLU A 61 -2.50 31.58 -23.24
CA GLU A 61 -2.47 30.69 -22.09
C GLU A 61 -1.99 29.27 -22.46
N ARG A 62 -1.07 29.17 -23.42
CA ARG A 62 -0.54 27.90 -23.96
C ARG A 62 0.01 26.97 -22.87
N ILE A 63 0.60 27.54 -21.81
CA ILE A 63 1.16 26.77 -20.69
C ILE A 63 0.04 26.11 -19.90
N PHE A 64 -1.05 26.83 -19.62
CA PHE A 64 -2.21 26.26 -18.94
C PHE A 64 -2.82 25.11 -19.77
N VAL A 65 -3.01 25.33 -21.08
CA VAL A 65 -3.55 24.31 -21.99
C VAL A 65 -2.65 23.07 -22.02
N PHE A 66 -1.33 23.27 -22.09
CA PHE A 66 -0.36 22.18 -22.02
C PHE A 66 -0.48 21.39 -20.70
N LEU A 67 -0.49 22.08 -19.55
CA LEU A 67 -0.59 21.42 -18.24
C LEU A 67 -1.93 20.73 -18.04
N PHE A 68 -3.02 21.30 -18.56
CA PHE A 68 -4.35 20.69 -18.55
C PHE A 68 -4.35 19.35 -19.30
N ALA A 69 -3.81 19.36 -20.53
CA ALA A 69 -3.67 18.15 -21.34
C ALA A 69 -2.70 17.14 -20.68
N LEU A 70 -1.56 17.61 -20.17
CA LEU A 70 -0.57 16.77 -19.48
C LEU A 70 -1.16 16.09 -18.24
N ASN A 71 -1.98 16.77 -17.44
CA ASN A 71 -2.64 16.15 -16.28
C ASN A 71 -3.55 14.99 -16.70
N PHE A 72 -4.31 15.16 -17.79
CA PHE A 72 -5.14 14.09 -18.34
C PHE A 72 -4.28 12.94 -18.88
N LEU A 73 -3.24 13.24 -19.65
CA LEU A 73 -2.31 12.24 -20.20
C LEU A 73 -1.58 11.44 -19.10
N LEU A 74 -1.16 12.09 -18.01
CA LEU A 74 -0.56 11.41 -16.86
C LEU A 74 -1.56 10.49 -16.16
N SER A 75 -2.85 10.89 -16.11
CA SER A 75 -3.90 10.04 -15.58
C SER A 75 -4.20 8.83 -16.47
N LEU A 76 -4.23 9.06 -17.79
CA LEU A 76 -4.39 8.03 -18.81
C LEU A 76 -3.23 7.03 -18.75
N TRP A 77 -1.99 7.52 -18.73
CA TRP A 77 -0.78 6.72 -18.62
C TRP A 77 -0.80 5.81 -17.39
N TYR A 78 -1.11 6.37 -16.22
CA TYR A 78 -1.24 5.60 -14.99
C TYR A 78 -2.23 4.44 -15.14
N ALA A 79 -3.41 4.72 -15.68
CA ALA A 79 -4.47 3.73 -15.77
C ALA A 79 -4.19 2.65 -16.83
N PHE A 80 -3.69 3.08 -18.00
CA PHE A 80 -3.36 2.18 -19.09
C PHE A 80 -2.10 1.37 -18.84
N TRP A 81 -1.21 1.77 -17.93
CA TRP A 81 -0.12 0.91 -17.51
C TRP A 81 -0.60 -0.47 -17.03
N PHE A 82 -1.76 -0.54 -16.38
CA PHE A 82 -2.32 -1.80 -15.90
C PHE A 82 -3.21 -2.51 -16.93
N TYR A 83 -3.31 -2.01 -18.17
CA TYR A 83 -4.16 -2.58 -19.22
C TYR A 83 -3.63 -3.92 -19.74
N GLU A 84 -4.51 -4.91 -19.88
CA GLU A 84 -4.18 -6.25 -20.43
C GLU A 84 -3.64 -6.22 -21.87
N GLY A 85 -3.86 -5.14 -22.63
CA GLY A 85 -3.27 -5.02 -23.98
C GLY A 85 -1.73 -4.98 -24.01
N TRP A 86 -1.08 -4.72 -22.87
CA TRP A 86 0.39 -4.79 -22.77
C TRP A 86 0.94 -6.22 -22.72
N LEU A 87 0.09 -7.24 -22.52
CA LEU A 87 0.54 -8.62 -22.32
C LEU A 87 1.51 -9.18 -23.38
N PRO A 88 1.33 -8.92 -24.70
CA PRO A 88 2.31 -9.37 -25.70
C PRO A 88 3.67 -8.67 -25.54
N LEU A 89 3.67 -7.42 -25.09
CA LEU A 89 4.86 -6.61 -24.92
C LEU A 89 5.60 -6.95 -23.62
N THR A 90 4.89 -7.17 -22.51
CA THR A 90 5.52 -7.56 -21.24
C THR A 90 6.24 -8.90 -21.35
N LYS A 91 5.68 -9.85 -22.10
CA LYS A 91 6.33 -11.14 -22.41
C LYS A 91 7.60 -11.00 -23.26
N LYS A 92 7.66 -9.98 -24.12
CA LYS A 92 8.81 -9.74 -25.02
C LYS A 92 9.90 -8.90 -24.35
N PHE A 93 9.50 -7.95 -23.52
CA PHE A 93 10.37 -6.94 -22.92
C PHE A 93 10.32 -7.04 -21.40
N HIS A 94 11.24 -7.82 -20.84
CA HIS A 94 11.33 -8.09 -19.39
C HIS A 94 11.40 -6.81 -18.53
N PHE A 95 11.99 -5.73 -19.04
CA PHE A 95 12.08 -4.46 -18.32
C PHE A 95 10.71 -3.83 -17.97
N MET A 96 9.65 -4.19 -18.71
CA MET A 96 8.30 -3.70 -18.45
C MET A 96 7.72 -4.24 -17.14
N ASP A 97 8.11 -5.45 -16.72
CA ASP A 97 7.69 -6.02 -15.44
C ASP A 97 8.65 -5.65 -14.30
N THR A 98 9.92 -5.39 -14.61
CA THR A 98 10.89 -4.98 -13.58
C THR A 98 10.73 -3.51 -13.18
N PHE A 99 10.59 -2.59 -14.14
CA PHE A 99 10.39 -1.16 -13.89
C PHE A 99 8.91 -0.77 -13.90
N ASN A 100 8.47 -0.04 -12.87
CA ASN A 100 7.08 0.39 -12.77
C ASN A 100 6.88 1.77 -13.40
N PHE A 101 6.55 1.81 -14.69
CA PHE A 101 6.32 3.07 -15.39
C PHE A 101 5.03 3.80 -14.95
N ALA A 102 4.09 3.16 -14.24
CA ALA A 102 2.99 3.93 -13.66
C ALA A 102 3.48 5.05 -12.74
N ARG A 103 4.71 4.96 -12.20
CA ARG A 103 5.30 5.98 -11.30
C ARG A 103 5.48 7.37 -11.92
N TYR A 104 5.40 7.55 -13.24
CA TYR A 104 5.39 8.89 -13.82
C TYR A 104 4.19 9.75 -13.36
N HIS A 105 3.12 9.13 -12.85
CA HIS A 105 2.01 9.86 -12.24
C HIS A 105 2.39 10.68 -10.99
N PHE A 106 3.56 10.45 -10.38
CA PHE A 106 4.06 11.26 -9.27
C PHE A 106 4.37 12.71 -9.67
N LEU A 107 4.45 13.02 -10.97
CA LEU A 107 4.54 14.40 -11.46
C LEU A 107 3.21 15.16 -11.37
N ARG A 108 2.07 14.46 -11.18
CA ARG A 108 0.74 15.06 -11.23
C ARG A 108 0.49 16.16 -10.18
N PRO A 109 0.94 16.09 -8.92
CA PRO A 109 0.75 17.19 -7.97
C PRO A 109 1.35 18.49 -8.48
N MET A 110 2.60 18.46 -8.97
CA MET A 110 3.24 19.64 -9.54
C MET A 110 2.43 20.21 -10.70
N VAL A 111 1.99 19.36 -11.64
CA VAL A 111 1.17 19.77 -12.78
C VAL A 111 -0.16 20.39 -12.32
N ILE A 112 -0.86 19.75 -11.38
CA ILE A 112 -2.16 20.20 -10.87
C ILE A 112 -2.04 21.56 -10.14
N TYR A 113 -1.06 21.72 -9.26
CA TYR A 113 -0.91 22.97 -8.50
C TYR A 113 -0.34 24.11 -9.36
N ALA A 114 0.52 23.83 -10.34
CA ALA A 114 0.92 24.81 -11.35
C ALA A 114 -0.28 25.23 -12.23
N SER A 115 -1.09 24.27 -12.68
CA SER A 115 -2.36 24.55 -13.36
C SER A 115 -3.31 25.39 -12.51
N PHE A 116 -3.37 25.15 -11.19
CA PHE A 116 -4.20 25.92 -10.29
C PHE A 116 -3.76 27.38 -10.20
N ALA A 117 -2.46 27.65 -10.02
CA ALA A 117 -1.94 29.01 -9.99
C ALA A 117 -2.27 29.77 -11.30
N LEU A 118 -2.10 29.10 -12.45
CA LEU A 118 -2.48 29.67 -13.75
C LEU A 118 -4.00 29.85 -13.90
N ALA A 119 -4.80 28.92 -13.38
CA ALA A 119 -6.26 29.05 -13.37
C ALA A 119 -6.68 30.31 -12.60
N LEU A 120 -6.11 30.53 -11.41
CA LEU A 120 -6.37 31.72 -10.59
C LEU A 120 -5.96 33.01 -11.31
N LYS A 121 -4.81 33.04 -11.99
CA LYS A 121 -4.39 34.16 -12.85
C LYS A 121 -5.43 34.44 -13.93
N ILE A 122 -5.81 33.42 -14.70
CA ILE A 122 -6.78 33.56 -15.80
C ILE A 122 -8.13 34.08 -15.28
N ILE A 123 -8.60 33.56 -14.15
CA ILE A 123 -9.84 34.00 -13.49
C ILE A 123 -9.71 35.47 -13.05
N THR A 124 -8.60 35.85 -12.42
CA THR A 124 -8.35 37.22 -11.94
C THR A 124 -8.40 38.24 -13.09
N MET A 125 -7.92 37.88 -14.28
CA MET A 125 -7.94 38.74 -15.47
C MET A 125 -9.35 39.01 -16.03
N GLN A 126 -10.40 38.40 -15.48
CA GLN A 126 -11.79 38.62 -15.91
C GLN A 126 -12.48 39.79 -15.21
N GLY A 127 -11.77 40.51 -14.33
CA GLY A 127 -12.26 41.71 -13.65
C GLY A 127 -12.35 41.55 -12.13
N ILE A 128 -12.77 42.61 -11.45
CA ILE A 128 -12.62 42.72 -9.98
C ILE A 128 -13.41 41.67 -9.19
N ASN A 129 -14.60 41.29 -9.68
CA ASN A 129 -15.41 40.26 -9.03
C ASN A 129 -14.75 38.88 -9.15
N TRP A 130 -14.18 38.57 -10.32
CA TRP A 130 -13.45 37.31 -10.51
C TRP A 130 -12.11 37.28 -9.79
N ALA A 131 -11.45 38.42 -9.59
CA ALA A 131 -10.28 38.52 -8.71
C ALA A 131 -10.63 38.12 -7.27
N LYS A 132 -11.75 38.61 -6.72
CA LYS A 132 -12.25 38.18 -5.41
C LYS A 132 -12.59 36.69 -5.39
N THR A 133 -13.21 36.17 -6.45
CA THR A 133 -13.48 34.72 -6.58
C THR A 133 -12.19 33.91 -6.57
N ALA A 134 -11.15 34.33 -7.31
CA ALA A 134 -9.85 33.65 -7.33
C ALA A 134 -9.19 33.66 -5.94
N GLN A 135 -9.23 34.79 -5.22
CA GLN A 135 -8.77 34.86 -3.84
C GLN A 135 -9.54 33.90 -2.92
N CYS A 136 -10.87 33.88 -3.02
CA CYS A 136 -11.72 32.96 -2.28
C CYS A 136 -11.35 31.49 -2.57
N LEU A 137 -11.17 31.12 -3.83
CA LEU A 137 -10.73 29.77 -4.22
C LEU A 137 -9.37 29.42 -3.62
N ALA A 138 -8.42 30.35 -3.61
CA ALA A 138 -7.11 30.12 -2.98
C ALA A 138 -7.24 29.87 -1.46
N VAL A 139 -7.99 30.72 -0.76
CA VAL A 139 -8.25 30.59 0.68
C VAL A 139 -8.97 29.28 0.99
N MET A 140 -10.00 28.93 0.21
CA MET A 140 -10.74 27.68 0.39
C MET A 140 -9.86 26.45 0.17
N GLN A 141 -8.95 26.47 -0.82
CA GLN A 141 -8.01 25.37 -1.01
C GLN A 141 -7.07 25.21 0.18
N LEU A 142 -6.59 26.31 0.79
CA LEU A 142 -5.77 26.25 2.00
C LEU A 142 -6.54 25.67 3.19
N LEU A 143 -7.80 26.07 3.37
CA LEU A 143 -8.66 25.51 4.42
C LEU A 143 -8.89 24.01 4.23
N VAL A 144 -9.19 23.58 3.00
CA VAL A 144 -9.33 22.16 2.66
C VAL A 144 -8.04 21.42 2.97
N LEU A 145 -6.87 21.94 2.56
CA LEU A 145 -5.58 21.32 2.89
C LEU A 145 -5.33 21.19 4.39
N GLY A 146 -5.78 22.17 5.19
CA GLY A 146 -5.73 22.09 6.65
C GLY A 146 -6.46 20.87 7.22
N PHE A 147 -7.65 20.54 6.69
CA PHE A 147 -8.40 19.34 7.10
C PHE A 147 -7.76 18.03 6.62
N PHE A 148 -6.96 18.08 5.56
CA PHE A 148 -6.21 16.94 5.02
C PHE A 148 -4.78 16.84 5.60
N ASN A 149 -4.48 17.55 6.68
CA ASN A 149 -3.20 17.44 7.36
C ASN A 149 -2.99 16.02 7.93
N ASP A 150 -1.82 15.45 7.70
CA ASP A 150 -1.48 14.08 8.11
C ASP A 150 -1.58 13.87 9.64
N GLU A 151 -1.29 14.89 10.45
CA GLU A 151 -1.45 14.82 11.91
C GLU A 151 -2.93 14.61 12.31
N ILE A 152 -3.86 15.16 11.53
CA ILE A 152 -5.31 15.00 11.77
C ILE A 152 -5.78 13.64 11.23
N ILE A 153 -5.33 13.26 10.03
CA ILE A 153 -5.74 12.01 9.36
C ILE A 153 -5.23 10.78 10.14
N TYR A 154 -4.01 10.85 10.66
CA TYR A 154 -3.32 9.70 11.26
C TYR A 154 -3.24 9.72 12.80
N ARG A 155 -3.94 10.65 13.48
CA ARG A 155 -3.97 10.73 14.96
C ARG A 155 -4.30 9.41 15.68
N ASP A 156 -5.13 8.56 15.08
CA ASP A 156 -5.55 7.27 15.68
C ASP A 156 -4.61 6.09 15.31
N LYS A 157 -3.52 6.37 14.58
CA LYS A 157 -2.48 5.39 14.26
C LYS A 157 -1.49 5.26 15.42
N PRO A 158 -0.90 4.08 15.62
CA PRO A 158 0.18 3.92 16.59
C PRO A 158 1.32 4.91 16.31
N THR A 159 1.86 5.52 17.36
CA THR A 159 3.13 6.24 17.27
C THR A 159 4.27 5.26 16.95
N VAL A 160 5.42 5.76 16.52
CA VAL A 160 6.60 4.93 16.22
C VAL A 160 6.95 4.01 17.41
N LYS A 161 6.97 4.55 18.64
CA LYS A 161 7.22 3.78 19.87
C LYS A 161 6.17 2.68 20.10
N GLN A 162 4.89 3.01 19.91
CA GLN A 162 3.80 2.04 20.06
C GLN A 162 3.83 0.95 18.97
N PHE A 163 4.25 1.33 17.76
CA PHE A 163 4.35 0.44 16.60
C PHE A 163 5.51 -0.55 16.75
N TYR A 164 6.69 -0.11 17.17
CA TYR A 164 7.84 -1.01 17.33
C TYR A 164 7.83 -1.78 18.66
N ALA A 165 7.13 -1.26 19.68
CA ALA A 165 6.81 -2.00 20.90
C ALA A 165 8.03 -2.67 21.56
N GLU A 166 9.16 -1.96 21.67
CA GLU A 166 10.44 -2.50 22.12
C GLU A 166 10.33 -3.23 23.47
N GLU A 167 9.67 -2.62 24.46
CA GLU A 167 9.41 -3.23 25.78
C GLU A 167 8.74 -4.61 25.66
N LEU A 168 7.70 -4.73 24.82
CA LEU A 168 6.97 -5.98 24.62
C LEU A 168 7.85 -7.05 23.97
N PHE A 169 8.68 -6.67 23.00
CA PHE A 169 9.54 -7.62 22.29
C PHE A 169 10.80 -7.99 23.08
N THR A 170 11.25 -7.15 24.00
CA THR A 170 12.25 -7.51 25.01
C THR A 170 11.70 -8.61 25.92
N GLU A 171 10.47 -8.49 26.44
CA GLU A 171 9.85 -9.56 27.25
C GLU A 171 9.74 -10.89 26.50
N ILE A 172 9.43 -10.85 25.19
CA ILE A 172 9.39 -12.04 24.33
C ILE A 172 10.78 -12.66 24.19
N LYS A 173 11.81 -11.84 23.97
CA LYS A 173 13.20 -12.29 23.82
C LYS A 173 13.70 -12.96 25.10
N ASP A 174 13.45 -12.33 26.24
CA ASP A 174 13.84 -12.83 27.56
C ASP A 174 13.12 -14.14 27.90
N TYR A 175 11.85 -14.28 27.50
CA TYR A 175 11.11 -15.55 27.67
C TYR A 175 11.66 -16.68 26.78
N ILE A 176 11.98 -16.38 25.51
CA ILE A 176 12.53 -17.41 24.60
C ILE A 176 13.92 -17.84 25.05
N ALA A 177 14.73 -16.92 25.59
CA ALA A 177 16.03 -17.18 26.21
C ALA A 177 17.00 -18.02 25.33
N LEU A 178 16.91 -17.86 24.01
CA LEU A 178 17.80 -18.48 23.03
C LEU A 178 18.45 -17.39 22.16
N PRO A 179 19.69 -17.58 21.68
CA PRO A 179 20.29 -16.68 20.70
C PRO A 179 19.40 -16.57 19.45
N GLN A 180 19.05 -15.33 19.05
CA GLN A 180 18.09 -15.12 17.95
C GLN A 180 18.57 -15.67 16.60
N GLU A 181 19.87 -15.89 16.43
CA GLU A 181 20.46 -16.45 15.22
C GLU A 181 20.16 -17.95 15.03
N GLU A 182 19.84 -18.67 16.12
CA GLU A 182 19.58 -20.12 16.10
C GLU A 182 18.16 -20.47 15.66
N TYR A 183 17.29 -19.48 15.46
CA TYR A 183 15.91 -19.72 15.08
C TYR A 183 15.34 -18.62 14.20
N ARG A 184 14.24 -18.94 13.52
CA ARG A 184 13.47 -17.97 12.76
C ARG A 184 12.07 -17.85 13.32
N VAL A 185 11.52 -16.65 13.20
CA VAL A 185 10.14 -16.35 13.59
C VAL A 185 9.31 -15.93 12.38
N ALA A 186 7.99 -15.97 12.51
CA ALA A 186 7.10 -15.32 11.55
C ALA A 186 5.89 -14.69 12.22
N SER A 187 5.23 -13.79 11.52
CA SER A 187 4.15 -12.95 12.04
C SER A 187 2.81 -13.28 11.40
N ILE A 188 1.75 -13.32 12.21
CA ILE A 188 0.35 -13.41 11.74
C ILE A 188 -0.42 -12.22 12.28
N GLY A 189 -0.99 -11.41 11.39
CA GLY A 189 -1.83 -10.26 11.77
C GLY A 189 -1.07 -9.03 12.27
N ILE A 190 0.27 -9.06 12.29
CA ILE A 190 1.17 -7.92 12.50
C ILE A 190 2.22 -7.84 11.38
N HIS A 191 2.91 -6.71 11.27
CA HIS A 191 4.03 -6.55 10.34
C HIS A 191 5.31 -7.25 10.85
N PRO A 192 6.03 -8.02 10.01
CA PRO A 192 7.33 -8.60 10.39
C PRO A 192 8.41 -7.57 10.68
N ALA A 193 8.28 -6.36 10.12
CA ALA A 193 9.18 -5.24 10.40
C ALA A 193 9.27 -4.93 11.91
N ILE A 194 8.21 -5.22 12.68
CA ILE A 194 8.20 -5.05 14.14
C ILE A 194 9.17 -6.04 14.79
N ALA A 195 9.09 -7.32 14.43
CA ALA A 195 10.01 -8.34 14.94
C ALA A 195 11.46 -8.09 14.47
N GLN A 196 11.65 -7.73 13.20
CA GLN A 196 12.95 -7.42 12.62
C GLN A 196 13.63 -6.24 13.33
N PHE A 197 12.88 -5.16 13.59
CA PHE A 197 13.39 -4.00 14.32
C PHE A 197 13.89 -4.37 15.72
N ASN A 198 13.23 -5.33 16.38
CA ASN A 198 13.60 -5.82 17.70
C ASN A 198 14.69 -6.91 17.69
N GLY A 199 15.33 -7.15 16.54
CA GLY A 199 16.46 -8.06 16.41
C GLY A 199 16.08 -9.54 16.30
N PHE A 200 14.85 -9.86 15.87
CA PHE A 200 14.47 -11.22 15.50
C PHE A 200 14.73 -11.50 14.02
N TYR A 201 15.23 -12.69 13.71
CA TYR A 201 15.40 -13.15 12.33
C TYR A 201 14.08 -13.76 11.84
N THR A 202 13.52 -13.20 10.77
CA THR A 202 12.17 -13.59 10.31
C THR A 202 12.21 -14.39 9.01
N LEU A 203 11.25 -15.31 8.85
CA LEU A 203 10.96 -15.93 7.56
C LEU A 203 10.04 -15.06 6.70
N ASP A 204 9.17 -14.30 7.35
CA ASP A 204 8.31 -13.35 6.67
C ASP A 204 8.98 -11.98 6.53
N THR A 205 8.69 -11.29 5.44
CA THR A 205 9.31 -9.99 5.15
C THR A 205 8.49 -9.16 4.17
N TYR A 206 8.71 -7.84 4.21
CA TYR A 206 8.31 -6.95 3.12
C TYR A 206 9.58 -6.54 2.38
N ASN A 207 9.89 -7.25 1.30
CA ASN A 207 11.02 -6.94 0.44
C ASN A 207 10.61 -7.06 -1.03
N ASN A 208 10.95 -6.04 -1.82
CA ASN A 208 10.64 -6.03 -3.25
C ASN A 208 11.64 -6.88 -4.08
N PHE A 209 12.74 -7.33 -3.48
CA PHE A 209 13.78 -8.09 -4.16
C PHE A 209 14.33 -9.20 -3.26
N TYR A 210 14.07 -10.46 -3.62
CA TYR A 210 14.58 -11.65 -2.95
C TYR A 210 14.55 -12.85 -3.91
N PRO A 211 15.26 -13.96 -3.63
CA PRO A 211 15.33 -15.12 -4.53
C PRO A 211 13.94 -15.71 -4.82
N LEU A 212 13.68 -16.04 -6.09
CA LEU A 212 12.38 -16.60 -6.49
C LEU A 212 12.13 -17.97 -5.84
N SER A 213 13.19 -18.76 -5.68
CA SER A 213 13.17 -20.04 -4.96
C SER A 213 12.62 -19.89 -3.53
N TYR A 214 13.01 -18.81 -2.84
CA TYR A 214 12.50 -18.49 -1.50
C TYR A 214 10.99 -18.19 -1.52
N LYS A 215 10.50 -17.45 -2.54
CA LYS A 215 9.06 -17.18 -2.71
C LYS A 215 8.28 -18.49 -2.81
N HIS A 216 8.74 -19.42 -3.64
CA HIS A 216 8.08 -20.71 -3.86
C HIS A 216 8.13 -21.60 -2.62
N GLN A 217 9.25 -21.63 -1.91
CA GLN A 217 9.37 -22.37 -0.66
C GLN A 217 8.44 -21.79 0.42
N PHE A 218 8.43 -20.46 0.59
CA PHE A 218 7.54 -19.78 1.54
C PHE A 218 6.06 -20.01 1.19
N ARG A 219 5.71 -19.99 -0.11
CA ARG A 219 4.34 -20.23 -0.58
C ARG A 219 3.77 -21.55 -0.08
N LYS A 220 4.60 -22.61 0.00
CA LYS A 220 4.18 -23.93 0.51
C LYS A 220 3.70 -23.88 1.96
N ILE A 221 4.23 -22.96 2.78
CA ILE A 221 3.79 -22.76 4.17
C ILE A 221 2.29 -22.39 4.22
N ILE A 222 1.83 -21.57 3.27
CA ILE A 222 0.49 -20.97 3.26
C ILE A 222 -0.41 -21.48 2.12
N GLU A 223 -0.01 -22.53 1.40
CA GLU A 223 -0.66 -22.96 0.16
C GLU A 223 -2.16 -23.24 0.33
N LYS A 224 -2.54 -23.86 1.45
CA LYS A 224 -3.93 -24.15 1.79
C LYS A 224 -4.73 -22.90 2.11
N GLU A 225 -4.11 -21.90 2.75
CA GLU A 225 -4.74 -20.60 2.98
C GLU A 225 -4.96 -19.83 1.68
N LEU A 226 -4.00 -19.90 0.74
CA LEU A 226 -4.15 -19.32 -0.59
C LEU A 226 -5.27 -20.01 -1.38
N ALA A 227 -5.39 -21.34 -1.30
CA ALA A 227 -6.45 -22.10 -1.97
C ALA A 227 -7.87 -21.70 -1.48
N LYS A 228 -8.01 -21.36 -0.20
CA LYS A 228 -9.27 -20.88 0.39
C LYS A 228 -9.67 -19.47 -0.07
N ASN A 229 -8.75 -18.65 -0.55
CA ASN A 229 -9.03 -17.25 -0.88
C ASN A 229 -8.24 -16.78 -2.12
N LYS A 230 -8.93 -16.80 -3.27
CA LYS A 230 -8.42 -16.38 -4.58
C LYS A 230 -7.84 -14.96 -4.59
N THR A 231 -8.30 -14.07 -3.71
CA THR A 231 -7.81 -12.68 -3.66
C THR A 231 -6.39 -12.61 -3.09
N ILE A 232 -6.11 -13.32 -1.99
CA ILE A 232 -4.75 -13.37 -1.43
C ILE A 232 -3.83 -14.25 -2.27
N GLN A 233 -4.35 -15.31 -2.89
CA GLN A 233 -3.60 -16.11 -3.85
C GLN A 233 -3.10 -15.25 -5.00
N LYS A 234 -4.00 -14.53 -5.68
CA LYS A 234 -3.64 -13.61 -6.76
C LYS A 234 -2.65 -12.56 -6.29
N TYR A 235 -2.84 -11.99 -5.09
CA TYR A 235 -1.93 -11.00 -4.53
C TYR A 235 -0.51 -11.56 -4.28
N PHE A 236 -0.40 -12.72 -3.63
CA PHE A 236 0.90 -13.32 -3.34
C PHE A 236 1.60 -13.76 -4.63
N ASP A 237 0.87 -14.45 -5.52
CA ASP A 237 1.44 -15.03 -6.73
C ASP A 237 1.86 -13.92 -7.72
N GLN A 238 1.04 -12.87 -7.91
CA GLN A 238 1.29 -11.84 -8.93
C GLN A 238 2.06 -10.61 -8.42
N TRP A 239 2.02 -10.29 -7.13
CA TRP A 239 2.76 -9.15 -6.59
C TRP A 239 3.99 -9.59 -5.79
N GLY A 240 3.83 -10.55 -4.87
CA GLY A 240 4.94 -11.24 -4.22
C GLY A 240 5.86 -10.40 -3.33
N GLY A 241 5.79 -9.07 -3.31
CA GLY A 241 6.70 -8.22 -2.52
C GLY A 241 6.58 -8.39 -0.99
N ARG A 242 5.54 -9.07 -0.50
CA ARG A 242 5.39 -9.42 0.93
C ARG A 242 5.25 -10.91 1.07
N CYS A 243 6.31 -11.56 1.51
CA CYS A 243 6.25 -12.92 2.04
C CYS A 243 5.68 -12.84 3.46
N TYR A 244 4.35 -12.69 3.60
CA TYR A 244 3.69 -12.70 4.91
C TYR A 244 2.91 -14.01 5.05
N ILE A 245 2.70 -14.47 6.29
CA ILE A 245 1.76 -15.55 6.54
C ILE A 245 0.33 -15.02 6.36
N TYR A 246 -0.14 -15.03 5.11
CA TYR A 246 -1.51 -14.69 4.78
C TYR A 246 -2.44 -15.82 5.18
N THR A 247 -3.55 -15.45 5.81
CA THR A 247 -4.62 -16.38 6.14
C THR A 247 -5.87 -16.00 5.36
N ALA A 248 -6.68 -17.00 5.01
CA ALA A 248 -7.91 -16.78 4.28
C ALA A 248 -8.86 -15.83 5.04
N GLN A 249 -8.87 -15.93 6.37
CA GLN A 249 -9.71 -15.14 7.27
C GLN A 249 -9.23 -13.69 7.44
N LEU A 250 -7.93 -13.45 7.53
CA LEU A 250 -7.39 -12.09 7.73
C LEU A 250 -7.16 -11.35 6.41
N GLY A 251 -6.98 -12.07 5.31
CA GLY A 251 -6.62 -11.47 4.03
C GLY A 251 -5.34 -10.64 4.19
N LYS A 252 -5.38 -9.39 3.73
CA LYS A 252 -4.26 -8.43 3.82
C LYS A 252 -4.28 -7.57 5.11
N ARG A 253 -4.89 -8.05 6.19
CA ARG A 253 -4.95 -7.32 7.47
C ARG A 253 -3.81 -7.78 8.38
N TYR A 254 -2.79 -6.93 8.52
CA TYR A 254 -1.57 -7.18 9.29
C TYR A 254 -1.24 -6.03 10.28
N MET A 255 -2.27 -5.31 10.73
CA MET A 255 -2.17 -4.31 11.80
C MET A 255 -3.31 -4.52 12.81
N ILE A 256 -3.43 -5.74 13.33
CA ILE A 256 -4.47 -6.06 14.31
C ILE A 256 -3.98 -5.59 15.69
N LYS A 257 -4.69 -4.59 16.25
CA LYS A 257 -4.37 -3.99 17.54
C LYS A 257 -4.77 -4.90 18.72
N LYS A 258 -4.19 -4.63 19.89
CA LYS A 258 -4.34 -5.42 21.13
C LYS A 258 -5.77 -5.57 21.66
N ASP A 259 -6.68 -4.69 21.27
CA ASP A 259 -8.10 -4.66 21.65
C ASP A 259 -8.99 -5.56 20.78
N SER A 260 -8.44 -6.14 19.71
CA SER A 260 -9.18 -7.07 18.85
C SER A 260 -9.63 -8.32 19.61
N LYS A 261 -10.94 -8.56 19.62
CA LYS A 261 -11.58 -9.78 20.14
C LYS A 261 -11.68 -10.90 19.09
N ARG A 262 -11.05 -10.74 17.92
CA ARG A 262 -11.12 -11.73 16.83
C ARG A 262 -10.25 -12.93 17.16
N HIS A 263 -10.70 -14.10 16.73
CA HIS A 263 -9.97 -15.36 16.81
C HIS A 263 -9.70 -15.88 15.40
N LEU A 264 -8.55 -16.52 15.18
CA LEU A 264 -8.22 -17.15 13.92
C LEU A 264 -8.73 -18.58 13.91
N LYS A 265 -9.69 -18.86 13.03
CA LYS A 265 -10.36 -20.15 12.90
C LYS A 265 -9.87 -20.89 11.67
N ASN A 266 -9.80 -22.21 11.76
CA ASN A 266 -9.50 -23.10 10.63
C ASN A 266 -8.23 -22.73 9.86
N LEU A 267 -7.19 -22.28 10.58
CA LEU A 267 -5.87 -22.05 10.01
C LEU A 267 -5.30 -23.38 9.49
N GLU A 268 -4.74 -23.40 8.30
CA GLU A 268 -4.01 -24.55 7.77
C GLU A 268 -2.65 -24.13 7.21
N LEU A 269 -1.62 -24.20 8.06
CA LEU A 269 -0.23 -24.01 7.70
C LEU A 269 0.47 -25.34 7.47
N ASN A 270 1.37 -25.37 6.49
CA ASN A 270 2.36 -26.43 6.38
C ASN A 270 3.54 -26.14 7.30
N THR A 271 3.40 -26.55 8.57
CA THR A 271 4.42 -26.30 9.60
C THR A 271 5.66 -27.15 9.46
N ALA A 272 5.62 -28.25 8.67
CA ALA A 272 6.81 -29.02 8.32
C ALA A 272 7.76 -28.16 7.47
N VAL A 273 7.24 -27.54 6.39
CA VAL A 273 8.04 -26.63 5.55
C VAL A 273 8.50 -25.40 6.34
N PHE A 274 7.65 -24.86 7.22
CA PHE A 274 8.05 -23.76 8.10
C PHE A 274 9.27 -24.12 8.96
N LYS A 275 9.29 -25.33 9.54
CA LYS A 275 10.43 -25.85 10.32
C LYS A 275 11.66 -26.10 9.46
N GLU A 276 11.50 -26.69 8.27
CA GLU A 276 12.60 -26.90 7.32
C GLU A 276 13.30 -25.58 6.93
N MET A 277 12.54 -24.48 6.88
CA MET A 277 13.08 -23.13 6.66
C MET A 277 13.72 -22.50 7.91
N GLY A 278 13.80 -23.22 9.04
CA GLY A 278 14.35 -22.75 10.32
C GLY A 278 13.35 -22.09 11.26
N GLY A 279 12.05 -22.12 10.92
CA GLY A 279 10.99 -21.52 11.70
C GLY A 279 10.69 -22.30 12.99
N ARG A 280 10.78 -21.62 14.14
CA ARG A 280 10.46 -22.17 15.47
C ARG A 280 9.29 -21.48 16.16
N TYR A 281 9.13 -20.17 15.97
CA TYR A 281 8.09 -19.38 16.66
C TYR A 281 7.21 -18.58 15.70
N ILE A 282 5.94 -18.45 16.05
CA ILE A 282 4.99 -17.58 15.36
C ILE A 282 4.46 -16.52 16.34
N PHE A 283 4.60 -15.25 15.96
CA PHE A 283 4.03 -14.11 16.65
C PHE A 283 2.66 -13.79 16.05
N SER A 284 1.59 -14.22 16.71
CA SER A 284 0.23 -13.95 16.25
C SER A 284 -0.39 -12.78 17.00
N ALA A 285 -1.06 -11.88 16.28
CA ALA A 285 -1.82 -10.77 16.86
C ALA A 285 -3.12 -11.23 17.56
N ILE A 286 -3.59 -12.43 17.21
CA ILE A 286 -4.86 -13.00 17.68
C ILE A 286 -4.68 -14.48 18.03
N PRO A 287 -5.51 -15.04 18.92
CA PRO A 287 -5.45 -16.46 19.26
C PRO A 287 -5.83 -17.32 18.05
N ILE A 288 -5.26 -18.53 17.98
CA ILE A 288 -5.47 -19.52 16.91
C ILE A 288 -6.24 -20.69 17.51
N ASP A 289 -7.52 -20.81 17.18
CA ASP A 289 -8.42 -21.77 17.84
C ASP A 289 -8.02 -23.23 17.55
N ASN A 290 -7.43 -23.48 16.37
CA ASN A 290 -6.99 -24.81 15.94
C ASN A 290 -5.46 -24.94 15.89
N ALA A 291 -4.74 -24.29 16.80
CA ALA A 291 -3.26 -24.32 16.88
C ALA A 291 -2.70 -25.76 16.87
N ALA A 292 -3.27 -26.67 17.66
CA ALA A 292 -2.82 -28.06 17.74
C ALA A 292 -2.91 -28.79 16.39
N LYS A 293 -3.95 -28.53 15.57
CA LYS A 293 -4.08 -29.10 14.22
C LYS A 293 -2.98 -28.63 13.26
N ASN A 294 -2.34 -27.50 13.57
CA ASN A 294 -1.21 -26.96 12.84
C ASN A 294 0.15 -27.35 13.45
N LYS A 295 0.19 -28.23 14.46
CA LYS A 295 1.42 -28.54 15.23
C LYS A 295 2.02 -27.30 15.90
N LEU A 296 1.14 -26.44 16.42
CA LEU A 296 1.50 -25.24 17.18
C LEU A 296 1.02 -25.38 18.62
N THR A 297 1.88 -25.00 19.56
CA THR A 297 1.55 -24.90 20.99
C THR A 297 1.64 -23.44 21.40
N LEU A 298 0.62 -22.94 22.09
CA LEU A 298 0.66 -21.60 22.70
C LEU A 298 1.57 -21.66 23.93
N GLU A 299 2.65 -20.89 23.91
CA GLU A 299 3.62 -20.81 25.00
C GLU A 299 3.21 -19.75 26.03
N LYS A 300 3.00 -18.52 25.55
CA LYS A 300 2.71 -17.37 26.39
C LYS A 300 2.01 -16.27 25.60
N VAL A 301 1.31 -15.39 26.33
CA VAL A 301 0.67 -14.20 25.78
C VAL A 301 1.32 -12.96 26.39
N PHE A 302 1.77 -12.05 25.55
CA PHE A 302 2.46 -10.82 25.93
C PHE A 302 1.61 -9.61 25.61
N VAL A 303 1.54 -8.66 26.55
CA VAL A 303 0.85 -7.39 26.39
C VAL A 303 1.45 -6.35 27.33
N THR A 304 1.76 -5.17 26.80
CA THR A 304 2.19 -4.01 27.60
C THR A 304 1.20 -2.86 27.44
N LYS A 305 1.22 -1.92 28.39
CA LYS A 305 0.38 -0.71 28.33
C LYS A 305 0.76 0.18 27.14
N THR A 306 2.06 0.24 26.85
CA THR A 306 2.69 1.10 25.85
C THR A 306 2.61 0.56 24.42
N SER A 307 2.52 -0.76 24.22
CA SER A 307 2.44 -1.37 22.88
C SER A 307 1.06 -1.21 22.23
N ALA A 308 1.02 -1.10 20.90
CA ALA A 308 -0.22 -1.22 20.12
C ALA A 308 -0.70 -2.69 19.98
N TRP A 309 0.15 -3.65 20.32
CA TRP A 309 0.00 -5.07 20.01
C TRP A 309 -0.18 -5.94 21.24
N LYS A 310 -0.87 -7.06 21.04
CA LYS A 310 -0.91 -8.21 21.95
C LYS A 310 -0.39 -9.40 21.16
N ILE A 311 0.64 -10.08 21.68
CA ILE A 311 1.31 -11.17 20.97
C ILE A 311 1.01 -12.49 21.66
N TYR A 312 0.41 -13.41 20.89
CA TYR A 312 0.28 -14.81 21.24
C TYR A 312 1.49 -15.53 20.64
N LEU A 313 2.42 -15.97 21.49
CA LEU A 313 3.62 -16.67 21.09
C LEU A 313 3.31 -18.16 20.91
N TYR A 314 3.37 -18.63 19.67
CA TYR A 314 3.24 -20.06 19.36
C TYR A 314 4.61 -20.66 19.04
N LYS A 315 4.85 -21.88 19.52
CA LYS A 315 6.02 -22.69 19.18
C LYS A 315 5.61 -23.86 18.31
N THR A 316 6.45 -24.18 17.32
CA THR A 316 6.27 -25.39 16.50
C THR A 316 6.83 -26.60 17.24
N PHE A 317 6.12 -27.72 17.24
CA PHE A 317 6.59 -28.98 17.86
C PHE A 317 6.64 -30.14 16.88
#